data_AF-A0A7W4Z6K5-F1
#
_entry.id   AF-A0A7W4Z6K5-F1
#
_cell.length_a   1.000
_cell.length_b   1.000
_cell.length_c   1.000
_cell.angle_alpha   90.00
_cell.angle_beta   90.00
_cell.angle_gamma   90.00
#
_symmetry.space_group_name_H-M   'P 1'
#
loop_
_entity.id
_entity.type
_entity.pdbx_description
1 polymer ?
#
loop_
_entity_poly.entity_id
_entity_poly.type
_entity_poly.pdbx_seq_one_letter_code
_entity_poly.pdbx_strand_id
1 'polypeptide(L)'
;MKRFLIIGLLSWSCLAQAVDWSDCRRGKLDALSLEQALRKGHMLRGYPDRSAMREALRERNDWLWRNCRRYSGKMRDLSIRR
;
A
#
# COMPACT_ATOMS: atom_id res chain seq x y z
N MET A 1 -45.88 -16.20 29.01
CA MET A 1 -44.56 -16.26 29.68
C MET A 1 -43.50 -15.85 28.66
N LYS A 2 -42.94 -14.64 28.82
CA LYS A 2 -41.52 -14.36 29.07
C LYS A 2 -40.58 -14.58 27.86
N ARG A 3 -40.37 -13.48 27.12
CA ARG A 3 -39.16 -13.00 26.41
C ARG A 3 -37.94 -13.91 26.45
N PHE A 4 -37.26 -14.09 25.31
CA PHE A 4 -35.81 -13.84 25.22
C PHE A 4 -35.42 -13.42 23.80
N LEU A 5 -35.16 -12.11 23.65
CA LEU A 5 -34.31 -11.53 22.62
C LEU A 5 -32.93 -12.17 22.73
N ILE A 6 -32.50 -12.94 21.75
CA ILE A 6 -31.09 -13.28 21.58
C ILE A 6 -30.56 -12.40 20.44
N ILE A 7 -30.05 -11.24 20.85
CA ILE A 7 -29.22 -10.36 20.05
C ILE A 7 -27.91 -11.12 19.80
N GLY A 8 -27.83 -11.78 18.64
CA GLY A 8 -26.59 -12.37 18.15
C GLY A 8 -25.63 -11.27 17.71
N LEU A 9 -24.87 -10.75 18.68
CA LEU A 9 -23.63 -10.01 18.48
C LEU A 9 -22.63 -10.88 17.71
N LEU A 10 -22.76 -10.96 16.40
CA LEU A 10 -21.62 -11.28 15.53
C LEU A 10 -20.97 -9.95 15.16
N SER A 11 -20.34 -9.38 16.19
CA SER A 11 -19.43 -8.26 16.08
C SER A 11 -18.42 -8.56 14.98
N TRP A 12 -18.53 -7.77 13.91
CA TRP A 12 -17.53 -7.56 12.87
C TRP A 12 -16.13 -7.69 13.44
N SER A 13 -15.53 -8.87 13.27
CA SER A 13 -14.09 -8.98 13.24
C SER A 13 -13.68 -8.36 11.91
N CYS A 14 -13.50 -7.04 11.91
CA CYS A 14 -12.83 -6.35 10.83
C CYS A 14 -11.42 -6.95 10.78
N LEU A 15 -11.26 -7.98 9.95
CA LEU A 15 -9.99 -8.58 9.61
C LEU A 15 -9.16 -7.45 9.02
N ALA A 16 -8.37 -6.80 9.87
CA ALA A 16 -7.15 -6.16 9.45
C ALA A 16 -6.31 -7.29 8.85
N GLN A 17 -6.55 -7.59 7.56
CA GLN A 17 -5.73 -8.53 6.81
C GLN A 17 -4.33 -7.96 6.89
N ALA A 18 -3.51 -8.59 7.73
CA ALA A 18 -2.16 -8.15 7.95
C ALA A 18 -1.46 -8.26 6.58
N VAL A 19 -1.17 -7.11 5.97
CA VAL A 19 -0.52 -7.09 4.67
C VAL A 19 0.82 -7.80 4.78
N ASP A 20 1.04 -8.77 3.91
CA ASP A 20 2.25 -9.56 3.93
C ASP A 20 3.45 -8.76 3.42
N TRP A 21 4.64 -9.19 3.83
CA TRP A 21 5.89 -8.55 3.40
C TRP A 21 6.03 -8.56 1.87
N SER A 22 5.56 -9.60 1.18
CA SER A 22 5.58 -9.68 -0.28
C SER A 22 4.86 -8.50 -0.94
N ASP A 23 3.72 -8.08 -0.39
CA ASP A 23 2.90 -7.01 -0.96
C ASP A 23 3.52 -5.66 -0.69
N CYS A 24 4.02 -5.45 0.53
CA CYS A 24 4.79 -4.27 0.89
C CYS A 24 6.06 -4.11 0.04
N ARG A 25 6.76 -5.23 -0.23
CA ARG A 25 7.94 -5.25 -1.10
C ARG A 25 7.58 -4.86 -2.52
N ARG A 26 6.53 -5.45 -3.10
CA ARG A 26 6.06 -5.12 -4.45
C ARG A 26 5.66 -3.65 -4.55
N GLY A 27 4.81 -3.18 -3.64
CA GLY A 27 4.36 -1.79 -3.61
C GLY A 27 5.52 -0.80 -3.45
N LYS A 28 6.53 -1.12 -2.64
CA LYS A 28 7.73 -0.28 -2.49
C LYS A 28 8.58 -0.25 -3.75
N LEU A 29 8.77 -1.40 -4.42
CA LEU A 29 9.53 -1.47 -5.68
C LEU A 29 8.83 -0.69 -6.80
N ASP A 30 7.51 -0.75 -6.87
CA ASP A 30 6.69 0.01 -7.82
C ASP A 30 6.81 1.52 -7.56
N ALA A 31 6.68 1.94 -6.30
CA ALA A 31 6.87 3.34 -5.91
C ALA A 31 8.26 3.86 -6.29
N LEU A 32 9.31 3.07 -6.02
CA LEU A 32 10.68 3.41 -6.41
C LEU A 32 10.86 3.46 -7.93
N SER A 33 10.14 2.63 -8.70
CA SER A 33 10.18 2.67 -10.17
C SER A 33 9.54 3.96 -10.70
N LEU A 34 8.37 4.33 -10.18
CA LEU A 34 7.69 5.58 -10.51
C LEU A 34 8.55 6.81 -10.16
N GLU A 35 9.10 6.84 -8.95
CA GLU A 35 9.98 7.91 -8.49
C GLU A 35 11.20 8.08 -9.41
N GLN A 36 11.87 6.97 -9.76
CA GLN A 36 13.02 7.00 -10.65
C GLN A 36 12.66 7.48 -12.06
N ALA A 37 11.54 7.01 -12.61
CA ALA A 37 11.06 7.43 -13.92
C ALA A 37 10.74 8.94 -13.93
N LEU A 38 10.02 9.42 -12.91
CA LEU A 38 9.71 10.85 -12.74
C LEU A 38 10.97 11.71 -12.60
N ARG A 39 11.98 11.23 -11.84
CA ARG A 39 13.27 11.92 -11.67
C ARG A 39 14.05 12.03 -12.97
N LYS A 40 14.05 10.97 -13.78
CA LYS A 40 14.71 10.95 -15.09
C LYS A 40 13.90 11.62 -16.21
N GLY A 41 12.66 12.00 -15.94
CA GLY A 41 11.77 12.57 -16.96
C GLY A 41 11.18 11.55 -17.93
N HIS A 42 11.20 10.26 -17.59
CA HIS A 42 10.63 9.20 -18.42
C HIS A 42 9.19 8.88 -18.02
N MET A 43 8.39 8.49 -19.02
CA MET A 43 7.05 7.96 -18.85
C MET A 43 7.09 6.43 -18.79
N LEU A 44 6.45 5.83 -17.77
CA LEU A 44 6.25 4.39 -17.74
C LEU A 44 5.06 3.99 -18.62
N ARG A 45 5.16 2.83 -19.27
CA ARG A 45 4.06 2.29 -20.08
C ARG A 45 2.83 2.05 -19.21
N GLY A 46 1.66 2.46 -19.71
CA GLY A 46 0.38 2.32 -19.00
C GLY A 46 -0.07 3.57 -18.24
N TYR A 47 0.74 4.63 -18.21
CA TYR A 47 0.33 5.93 -17.70
C TYR A 47 0.06 6.92 -18.84
N PRO A 48 -1.05 7.68 -18.79
CA PRO A 48 -1.39 8.64 -19.84
C PRO A 48 -0.49 9.87 -19.84
N ASP A 49 -0.05 10.32 -18.65
CA ASP A 49 0.79 11.51 -18.49
C ASP A 49 1.60 11.49 -17.17
N ARG A 50 2.47 12.49 -16.99
CA ARG A 50 3.33 12.62 -15.80
C ARG A 50 2.52 12.90 -14.53
N SER A 51 1.35 13.52 -14.64
CA SER A 51 0.48 13.81 -13.50
C SER A 51 -0.14 12.53 -12.97
N ALA A 52 -0.61 11.64 -13.84
CA ALA A 52 -1.10 10.31 -13.48
C ALA A 52 -0.02 9.46 -12.81
N MET A 53 1.24 9.53 -13.27
CA MET A 53 2.36 8.85 -12.60
C MET A 53 2.62 9.41 -11.19
N ARG A 54 2.55 10.73 -11.03
CA ARG A 54 2.70 11.38 -9.71
C ARG A 54 1.58 10.98 -8.77
N GLU A 55 0.36 10.90 -9.28
CA GLU A 55 -0.80 10.48 -8.50
C GLU A 55 -0.68 9.02 -8.06
N ALA A 56 -0.34 8.12 -8.98
CA ALA A 56 -0.10 6.73 -8.65
C ALA A 56 1.04 6.56 -7.62
N LEU A 57 2.09 7.38 -7.70
CA LEU A 57 3.15 7.38 -6.69
C LEU A 57 2.63 7.80 -5.30
N ARG A 58 1.79 8.84 -5.23
CA ARG A 58 1.16 9.28 -3.97
C ARG A 58 0.27 8.19 -3.39
N GLU A 59 -0.65 7.65 -4.19
CA GLU A 59 -1.56 6.58 -3.77
C GLU A 59 -0.79 5.37 -3.24
N ARG A 60 0.31 4.99 -3.90
CA ARG A 60 1.16 3.89 -3.45
C ARG A 60 1.89 4.20 -2.15
N ASN A 61 2.44 5.40 -2.00
CA ASN A 61 3.08 5.81 -0.75
C ASN A 61 2.08 5.85 0.42
N ASP A 62 0.87 6.35 0.19
CA ASP A 62 -0.20 6.37 1.20
C ASP A 62 -0.64 4.97 1.60
N TRP A 63 -0.72 4.06 0.63
CA TRP A 63 -1.02 2.66 0.90
C TRP A 63 0.11 2.00 1.72
N LEU A 64 1.38 2.23 1.36
CA LEU A 64 2.53 1.71 2.10
C LEU A 64 2.58 2.27 3.54
N TRP A 65 2.28 3.56 3.72
CA TRP A 65 2.24 4.17 5.05
C TRP A 65 1.11 3.58 5.92
N ARG A 66 -0.07 3.34 5.35
CA ARG A 66 -1.19 2.74 6.09
C ARG A 66 -0.94 1.28 6.44
N ASN A 67 -0.41 0.49 5.50
CA ASN A 67 -0.42 -0.96 5.59
C ASN A 67 0.94 -1.60 5.93
N CYS A 68 2.04 -0.93 5.62
CA CYS A 68 3.38 -1.53 5.66
C CYS A 68 4.29 -0.96 6.76
N ARG A 69 3.75 -0.22 7.72
CA ARG A 69 4.51 0.40 8.84
C ARG A 69 5.39 -0.60 9.58
N ARG A 70 4.93 -1.83 9.78
CA ARG A 70 5.69 -2.93 10.42
C ARG A 70 6.99 -3.29 9.69
N TYR A 71 7.06 -3.04 8.38
CA TYR A 71 8.22 -3.38 7.55
C TYR A 71 9.05 -2.16 7.12
N SER A 72 8.91 -1.03 7.81
CA SER A 72 9.62 0.22 7.49
C SER A 72 11.13 0.04 7.31
N GLY A 73 11.79 -0.75 8.19
CA GLY A 73 13.21 -1.09 8.06
C GLY A 73 13.53 -1.80 6.75
N LYS A 74 12.80 -2.88 6.43
CA LYS A 74 13.00 -3.62 5.17
C LYS A 74 12.73 -2.75 3.93
N MET A 75 11.74 -1.85 3.99
CA MET A 75 11.46 -0.91 2.90
C MET A 75 12.58 0.13 2.72
N ARG A 76 13.23 0.54 3.82
CA ARG A 76 14.41 1.42 3.77
C ARG A 76 15.58 0.73 3.09
N ASP A 77 15.84 -0.53 3.42
CA ASP A 77 16.93 -1.30 2.79
C ASP A 77 16.76 -1.41 1.27
N LEU A 78 15.52 -1.59 0.79
CA LEU A 78 15.22 -1.60 -0.66
C LEU A 78 15.55 -0.28 -1.35
N SER A 79 15.49 0.83 -0.62
CA SER A 79 15.75 2.17 -1.16
C SER A 79 17.26 2.49 -1.20
N ILE A 80 18.05 1.82 -0.35
CA ILE A 80 19.52 1.99 -0.28
C ILE A 80 20.23 1.08 -1.28
N ARG A 81 19.71 -0.12 -1.53
CA ARG A 81 20.33 -1.13 -2.42
C ARG A 81 20.12 -0.89 -3.92
N ARG A 82 19.50 0.21 -4.33
CA ARG A 82 19.14 0.51 -5.73
C ARG A 82 19.75 1.83 -6.16
#